data_AF-A0A8C0XGC4-F1
#
_entry.id   AF-A0A8C0XGC4-F1
#
_cell.length_a   1.000
_cell.length_b   1.000
_cell.length_c   1.000
_cell.angle_alpha   90.00
_cell.angle_beta   90.00
_cell.angle_gamma   90.00
#
_symmetry.space_group_name_H-M   'P 1'
#
loop_
_entity.id
_entity.type
_entity.pdbx_description
1 polymer ?
#
loop_
_entity_poly.entity_id
_entity_poly.type
_entity_poly.pdbx_seq_one_letter_code
_entity_poly.pdbx_strand_id
1 'polypeptide(L)'
;MAEAESLETAAEHERILREIESTDTACIGPTLRSVYDGEEHGRFMEKLETRIRNHDREIEKMCNFHYQGFVDSITELLKVRGEAQKLKVRRLYQILYSLCSSSSDQRIVVRSQPLQIVCETLSQKYSTHKGLVEWLKWQGACLASVKPRVQTTELEKKII
;
A
#
# COMPACT_ATOMS: atom_id res chain seq x y z
N MET A 1 49.25 37.72 0.70
CA MET A 1 48.66 37.89 -0.65
C MET A 1 48.03 36.58 -1.14
N ALA A 2 48.70 35.43 -1.03
CA ALA A 2 48.14 34.13 -1.42
C ALA A 2 46.85 33.68 -0.69
N GLU A 3 46.59 34.11 0.55
CA GLU A 3 45.34 33.81 1.27
C GLU A 3 44.12 34.60 0.77
N ALA A 4 44.33 35.80 0.21
CA ALA A 4 43.22 36.61 -0.30
C ALA A 4 42.75 36.08 -1.67
N GLU A 5 43.69 35.66 -2.51
CA GLU A 5 43.45 35.06 -3.83
C GLU A 5 42.67 33.74 -3.72
N SER A 6 43.00 32.90 -2.74
CA SER A 6 42.31 31.62 -2.52
C SER A 6 40.87 31.76 -1.99
N LEU A 7 40.58 32.84 -1.26
CA LEU A 7 39.24 33.18 -0.80
C LEU A 7 38.35 33.68 -1.94
N GLU A 8 38.92 34.43 -2.88
CA GLU A 8 38.21 34.96 -4.04
C GLU A 8 37.85 33.85 -5.04
N THR A 9 38.76 32.89 -5.30
CA THR A 9 38.45 31.72 -6.15
C THR A 9 37.44 30.78 -5.50
N ALA A 10 37.50 30.59 -4.18
CA ALA A 10 36.51 29.80 -3.45
C ALA A 10 35.09 30.40 -3.52
N ALA A 11 34.97 31.73 -3.47
CA ALA A 11 33.71 32.44 -3.61
C ALA A 11 33.15 32.35 -5.03
N GLU A 12 34.00 32.44 -6.06
CA GLU A 12 33.59 32.25 -7.45
C GLU A 12 33.11 30.82 -7.71
N HIS A 13 33.80 29.81 -7.15
CA HIS A 13 33.34 28.42 -7.24
C HIS A 13 31.94 28.22 -6.60
N GLU A 14 31.63 28.89 -5.49
CA GLU A 14 30.26 28.86 -4.93
C GLU A 14 29.23 29.51 -5.86
N ARG A 15 29.58 30.65 -6.46
CA ARG A 15 28.69 31.34 -7.40
C ARG A 15 28.37 30.45 -8.61
N ILE A 16 29.37 29.80 -9.18
CA ILE A 16 29.23 28.88 -10.31
C ILE A 16 28.36 27.67 -9.94
N LEU A 17 28.57 27.09 -8.76
CA LEU A 17 27.74 25.97 -8.30
C LEU A 17 26.26 26.36 -8.18
N ARG A 18 25.95 27.57 -7.70
CA ARG A 18 24.57 28.07 -7.63
C ARG A 18 23.97 28.30 -9.01
N GLU A 19 24.77 28.72 -9.98
CA GLU A 19 24.32 28.90 -11.35
C GLU A 19 23.99 27.56 -12.01
N ILE A 20 24.80 26.52 -11.79
CA ILE A 20 24.53 25.15 -12.23
C ILE A 20 23.28 24.56 -11.57
N GLU A 21 23.04 24.88 -10.29
CA GLU A 21 21.83 24.49 -9.55
C GLU A 21 20.58 25.27 -9.97
N SER A 22 20.74 26.36 -10.73
CA SER A 22 19.61 27.16 -11.20
C SER A 22 18.86 26.45 -12.32
N THR A 23 17.58 26.77 -12.47
CA THR A 23 16.74 26.22 -13.55
C THR A 23 17.04 26.88 -14.90
N ASP A 24 17.87 27.93 -14.94
CA ASP A 24 18.23 28.64 -16.16
C ASP A 24 19.42 27.96 -16.84
N THR A 25 19.13 27.15 -17.85
CA THR A 25 20.15 26.40 -18.59
C THR A 25 20.93 27.26 -19.59
N ALA A 26 20.51 28.50 -19.86
CA ALA A 26 21.09 29.32 -20.92
C ALA A 26 22.53 29.78 -20.61
N CYS A 27 22.86 29.93 -19.34
CA CYS A 27 24.16 30.40 -18.87
C CYS A 27 25.15 29.27 -18.53
N ILE A 28 24.70 28.01 -18.44
CA ILE A 28 25.55 26.86 -18.07
C ILE A 28 26.73 26.70 -19.05
N GLY A 29 26.48 26.83 -20.36
CA GLY A 29 27.52 26.66 -21.38
C GLY A 29 28.69 27.67 -21.26
N PRO A 30 28.42 28.98 -21.22
CA PRO A 30 29.43 30.00 -20.92
C PRO A 30 30.14 29.78 -19.58
N THR A 31 29.40 29.50 -18.50
CA THR A 31 29.96 29.33 -17.16
C THR A 31 30.92 28.14 -17.07
N LEU A 32 30.56 27.00 -17.68
CA LEU A 32 31.45 25.83 -17.72
C LEU A 32 32.72 26.12 -18.52
N ARG A 33 32.63 26.86 -19.64
CA ARG A 33 33.81 27.24 -20.43
C ARG A 33 34.78 28.09 -19.60
N SER A 34 34.26 29.05 -18.82
CA SER A 34 35.08 29.87 -17.91
C SER A 34 35.78 29.05 -16.82
N VAL A 35 35.17 27.95 -16.34
CA VAL A 35 35.81 27.03 -15.39
C VAL A 35 36.96 26.28 -16.07
N TYR A 36 36.72 25.68 -17.23
CA TYR A 36 37.72 24.86 -17.92
C TYR A 36 38.90 25.67 -18.46
N ASP A 37 38.67 26.93 -18.82
CA ASP A 37 39.72 27.85 -19.26
C ASP A 37 40.60 28.36 -18.08
N GLY A 38 40.20 28.08 -16.83
CA GLY A 38 40.95 28.46 -15.62
C GLY A 38 41.95 27.41 -15.14
N GLU A 39 43.04 27.86 -14.49
CA GLU A 39 44.08 26.97 -13.94
C GLU A 39 43.60 26.13 -12.73
N GLU A 40 42.52 26.54 -12.05
CA GLU A 40 41.99 25.86 -10.84
C GLU A 40 40.82 24.89 -11.09
N HIS A 41 40.52 24.53 -12.35
CA HIS A 41 39.36 23.68 -12.67
C HIS A 41 39.34 22.35 -11.89
N GLY A 42 40.49 21.76 -11.57
CA GLY A 42 40.58 20.55 -10.74
C GLY A 42 39.98 20.73 -9.34
N ARG A 43 40.24 21.86 -8.68
CA ARG A 43 39.65 22.20 -7.37
C ARG A 43 38.15 22.40 -7.46
N PHE A 44 37.69 23.02 -8.56
CA PHE A 44 36.26 23.17 -8.80
C PHE A 44 35.58 21.80 -8.96
N MET A 45 36.17 20.87 -9.72
CA MET A 45 35.62 19.52 -9.92
C MET A 45 35.51 18.74 -8.60
N GLU A 46 36.51 18.82 -7.70
CA GLU A 46 36.42 18.21 -6.37
C GLU A 46 35.28 18.79 -5.52
N LYS A 47 35.05 20.10 -5.65
CA LYS A 47 33.98 20.80 -4.95
C LYS A 47 32.61 20.42 -5.51
N LEU A 48 32.48 20.32 -6.83
CA LEU A 48 31.29 19.83 -7.52
C LEU A 48 30.95 18.40 -7.11
N GLU A 49 31.93 17.50 -7.08
CA GLU A 49 31.75 16.12 -6.63
C GLU A 49 31.26 16.05 -5.18
N THR A 50 31.77 16.93 -4.32
CA THR A 50 31.30 17.05 -2.93
C THR A 50 29.85 17.56 -2.86
N ARG A 51 29.49 18.50 -3.73
CA ARG A 51 28.12 19.04 -3.83
C ARG A 51 27.12 17.97 -4.29
N ILE A 52 27.48 17.19 -5.32
CA ILE A 52 26.68 16.06 -5.83
C ILE A 52 26.43 15.04 -4.71
N ARG A 53 27.49 14.59 -4.02
CA ARG A 53 27.36 13.63 -2.91
C ARG A 53 26.51 14.16 -1.75
N ASN A 54 26.52 15.46 -1.49
CA ASN A 54 25.64 16.05 -0.47
C ASN A 54 24.19 16.03 -0.92
N HIS A 55 23.90 16.37 -2.18
CA HIS A 55 22.56 16.26 -2.75
C HIS A 55 22.03 14.83 -2.73
N ASP A 56 22.84 13.85 -3.11
CA ASP A 56 22.47 12.42 -3.05
C ASP A 56 22.04 12.01 -1.63
N ARG A 57 22.78 12.46 -0.61
CA ARG A 57 22.43 12.19 0.80
C ARG A 57 21.14 12.86 1.23
N GLU A 58 20.86 14.08 0.76
CA GLU A 58 19.62 14.79 1.07
C GLU A 58 18.42 14.15 0.37
N ILE A 59 18.58 13.74 -0.88
CA ILE A 59 17.59 12.96 -1.64
C ILE A 59 17.29 11.66 -0.90
N GLU A 60 18.30 10.90 -0.51
CA GLU A 60 18.13 9.64 0.21
C GLU A 60 17.37 9.84 1.53
N LYS A 61 17.72 10.87 2.31
CA LYS A 61 17.00 11.21 3.56
C LYS A 61 15.54 11.56 3.31
N MET A 62 15.26 12.36 2.27
CA MET A 62 13.91 12.75 1.90
C MET A 62 13.09 11.52 1.48
N CYS A 63 13.64 10.69 0.59
CA CYS A 63 13.01 9.43 0.18
C CYS A 63 12.72 8.50 1.36
N ASN A 64 13.69 8.32 2.27
CA ASN A 64 13.52 7.47 3.45
C ASN A 64 12.43 8.00 4.39
N PHE A 65 12.39 9.33 4.62
CA PHE A 65 11.35 9.96 5.43
C PHE A 65 9.95 9.72 4.85
N HIS A 66 9.77 9.93 3.54
CA HIS A 66 8.48 9.74 2.89
C HIS A 66 8.09 8.26 2.72
N TYR A 67 9.06 7.36 2.56
CA TYR A 67 8.80 5.93 2.50
C TYR A 67 8.14 5.43 3.78
N GLN A 68 8.59 5.90 4.95
CA GLN A 68 7.97 5.54 6.23
C GLN A 68 6.52 6.02 6.30
N GLY A 69 6.24 7.28 5.91
CA GLY A 69 4.88 7.80 5.87
C GLY A 69 3.96 7.02 4.91
N PHE A 70 4.50 6.52 3.80
CA PHE A 70 3.79 5.63 2.89
C PHE A 70 3.46 4.27 3.55
N VAL A 71 4.43 3.64 4.22
CA VAL A 71 4.24 2.37 4.93
C VAL A 71 3.19 2.50 6.04
N ASP A 72 3.24 3.59 6.79
CA ASP A 72 2.29 3.87 7.87
C ASP A 72 0.87 4.04 7.31
N SER A 73 0.72 4.81 6.23
CA SER A 73 -0.57 5.03 5.56
C SER A 73 -1.19 3.73 5.04
N ILE A 74 -0.37 2.85 4.43
CA ILE A 74 -0.84 1.53 3.97
C ILE A 74 -1.24 0.66 5.16
N THR A 75 -0.47 0.69 6.25
CA THR A 75 -0.77 -0.08 7.46
C THR A 75 -2.08 0.35 8.10
N GLU A 76 -2.33 1.65 8.19
CA GLU A 76 -3.60 2.21 8.68
C GLU A 76 -4.78 1.80 7.80
N LEU A 77 -4.62 1.88 6.48
CA LEU A 77 -5.66 1.45 5.54
C LEU A 77 -6.02 -0.04 5.73
N LEU A 78 -5.02 -0.90 5.91
CA LEU A 78 -5.23 -2.33 6.14
C LEU A 78 -5.97 -2.60 7.47
N LYS A 79 -5.67 -1.82 8.52
CA LYS A 79 -6.41 -1.88 9.80
C LYS A 79 -7.87 -1.49 9.60
N VAL A 80 -8.13 -0.35 8.95
CA VAL A 80 -9.50 0.13 8.67
C VAL A 80 -10.29 -0.92 7.86
N ARG A 81 -9.65 -1.54 6.86
CA ARG A 81 -10.26 -2.63 6.09
C ARG A 81 -10.66 -3.82 6.98
N GLY A 82 -9.80 -4.21 7.92
CA GLY A 82 -10.09 -5.28 8.87
C GLY A 82 -11.26 -4.96 9.79
N GLU A 83 -11.28 -3.75 10.36
CA GLU A 83 -12.37 -3.30 11.23
C GLU A 83 -13.71 -3.18 10.47
N ALA A 84 -13.70 -2.69 9.23
CA ALA A 84 -14.89 -2.64 8.38
C ALA A 84 -15.47 -4.04 8.12
N GLN A 85 -14.62 -5.06 7.90
CA GLN A 85 -15.06 -6.44 7.75
C GLN A 85 -15.69 -7.00 9.04
N LYS A 86 -15.07 -6.76 10.20
CA LYS A 86 -15.62 -7.18 11.50
C LYS A 86 -17.00 -6.55 11.75
N LEU A 87 -17.14 -5.26 11.46
CA LEU A 87 -18.42 -4.55 11.59
C LEU A 87 -19.50 -5.14 10.68
N LYS A 88 -19.15 -5.45 9.41
CA LYS A 88 -20.07 -6.10 8.47
C LYS A 88 -20.54 -7.45 9.00
N VAL A 89 -19.62 -8.29 9.47
CA VAL A 89 -19.93 -9.62 10.03
C VAL A 89 -20.83 -9.48 11.26
N ARG A 90 -20.47 -8.63 12.23
CA ARG A 90 -21.28 -8.39 13.43
C ARG A 90 -22.69 -7.93 13.09
N ARG A 91 -22.84 -7.01 12.13
CA ARG A 91 -24.16 -6.54 11.69
C ARG A 91 -24.99 -7.68 11.09
N LEU A 92 -24.40 -8.52 10.24
CA LEU A 92 -25.08 -9.67 9.65
C LEU A 92 -25.53 -10.67 10.72
N TYR A 93 -24.67 -10.96 11.70
CA TYR A 93 -25.02 -11.78 12.86
C TYR A 93 -26.20 -11.21 13.64
N GLN A 94 -26.19 -9.91 13.90
CA GLN A 94 -27.23 -9.26 14.68
C GLN A 94 -28.58 -9.27 13.94
N ILE A 95 -28.58 -8.99 12.63
CA ILE A 95 -29.79 -9.10 11.80
C ILE A 95 -30.33 -10.54 11.80
N LEU A 96 -29.45 -11.53 11.59
CA LEU A 96 -29.84 -12.95 11.60
C LEU A 96 -30.45 -13.36 12.94
N TYR A 97 -29.84 -12.93 14.05
CA TYR A 97 -30.32 -13.21 15.41
C TYR A 97 -31.70 -12.58 15.66
N SER A 98 -31.89 -11.32 15.28
CA SER A 98 -33.17 -10.62 15.40
C SER A 98 -34.27 -11.28 14.57
N LEU A 99 -34.00 -11.62 13.30
CA LEU A 99 -34.95 -12.33 12.44
C LEU A 99 -35.34 -13.71 13.00
N CYS A 100 -34.37 -14.45 13.53
CA CYS A 100 -34.60 -15.76 14.13
C CYS A 100 -35.47 -15.66 15.40
N SER A 101 -35.23 -14.64 16.23
CA SER A 101 -36.00 -14.41 17.47
C SER A 101 -37.44 -13.95 17.20
N SER A 102 -37.70 -13.34 16.04
CA SER A 102 -39.05 -12.94 15.60
C SER A 102 -39.83 -14.07 14.92
N SER A 103 -39.20 -15.20 14.61
CA SER A 103 -39.85 -16.35 13.98
C SER A 103 -40.28 -17.37 15.04
N SER A 104 -41.56 -17.76 15.05
CA SER A 104 -42.13 -18.74 16.00
C SER A 104 -41.64 -20.19 15.80
N ASP A 105 -40.80 -20.44 14.78
CA ASP A 105 -40.40 -21.78 14.33
C ASP A 105 -39.01 -22.17 14.88
N GLN A 106 -38.99 -22.82 16.04
CA GLN A 106 -37.80 -23.10 16.84
C GLN A 106 -36.78 -24.07 16.21
N ARG A 107 -37.07 -24.65 15.03
CA ARG A 107 -36.18 -25.58 14.32
C ARG A 107 -34.98 -24.91 13.64
N ILE A 108 -35.02 -23.59 13.42
CA ILE A 108 -33.94 -22.84 12.75
C ILE A 108 -32.79 -22.53 13.74
N VAL A 109 -33.09 -22.39 15.03
CA VAL A 109 -32.14 -21.98 16.08
C VAL A 109 -31.01 -23.00 16.29
N VAL A 110 -31.29 -24.30 16.18
CA VAL A 110 -30.30 -25.36 16.48
C VAL A 110 -29.21 -25.48 15.40
N ARG A 111 -29.43 -24.92 14.20
CA ARG A 111 -28.45 -24.94 13.11
C ARG A 111 -27.52 -23.72 13.07
N SER A 112 -27.74 -22.70 13.91
CA SER A 112 -26.99 -21.44 13.88
C SER A 112 -25.78 -21.39 14.84
N GLN A 113 -25.77 -22.17 15.92
CA GLN A 113 -24.59 -22.27 16.81
C GLN A 113 -23.28 -22.69 16.09
N PRO A 114 -23.27 -23.62 15.13
CA PRO A 114 -22.03 -23.93 14.41
C PRO A 114 -21.56 -22.78 13.50
N LEU A 115 -22.43 -21.86 13.06
CA LEU A 115 -22.03 -20.75 12.19
C LEU A 115 -21.10 -19.75 12.88
N GLN A 116 -21.27 -19.51 14.18
CA GLN A 116 -20.44 -18.53 14.91
C GLN A 116 -19.01 -19.04 15.13
N ILE A 117 -18.85 -20.31 15.53
CA ILE A 117 -17.55 -20.99 15.63
C ILE A 117 -16.90 -21.10 14.24
N VAL A 118 -17.69 -21.44 13.23
CA VAL A 118 -17.22 -21.51 11.84
C VAL A 118 -16.76 -20.12 11.37
N CYS A 119 -17.49 -19.03 11.59
CA CYS A 119 -17.05 -17.70 11.18
C CYS A 119 -15.78 -17.22 11.88
N GLU A 120 -15.62 -17.47 13.18
CA GLU A 120 -14.39 -17.11 13.90
C GLU A 120 -13.19 -17.92 13.40
N THR A 121 -13.39 -19.23 13.20
CA THR A 121 -12.36 -20.13 12.66
C THR A 121 -12.01 -19.79 11.21
N LEU A 122 -13.00 -19.49 10.37
CA LEU A 122 -12.82 -19.08 8.98
C LEU A 122 -12.17 -17.69 8.92
N SER A 123 -12.55 -16.73 9.76
CA SER A 123 -11.92 -15.40 9.83
C SER A 123 -10.43 -15.48 10.20
N GLN A 124 -10.06 -16.33 11.17
CA GLN A 124 -8.64 -16.60 11.49
C GLN A 124 -7.91 -17.33 10.36
N LYS A 125 -8.55 -18.30 9.69
CA LYS A 125 -7.94 -19.13 8.63
C LYS A 125 -7.82 -18.41 7.28
N TYR A 126 -8.60 -17.34 7.04
CA TYR A 126 -8.66 -16.58 5.77
C TYR A 126 -8.01 -15.20 5.80
N SER A 127 -7.24 -14.90 6.85
CA SER A 127 -6.33 -13.74 6.89
C SER A 127 -5.26 -13.77 5.79
N THR A 128 -4.93 -14.95 5.23
CA THR A 128 -3.89 -15.12 4.19
C THR A 128 -4.49 -15.52 2.83
N HIS A 129 -3.87 -15.03 1.73
CA HIS A 129 -4.34 -15.23 0.35
C HIS A 129 -4.51 -16.71 -0.05
N LYS A 130 -3.76 -17.63 0.58
CA LYS A 130 -3.84 -19.07 0.35
C LYS A 130 -5.13 -19.70 0.91
N GLY A 131 -5.66 -19.15 2.00
CA GLY A 131 -6.89 -19.65 2.62
C GLY A 131 -8.14 -19.38 1.76
N LEU A 132 -8.18 -18.26 1.04
CA LEU A 132 -9.33 -17.86 0.21
C LEU A 132 -9.64 -18.87 -0.91
N VAL A 133 -8.61 -19.49 -1.50
CA VAL A 133 -8.77 -20.50 -2.57
C VAL A 133 -9.31 -21.82 -2.02
N GLU A 134 -8.85 -22.24 -0.84
CA GLU A 134 -9.38 -23.44 -0.17
C GLU A 134 -10.82 -23.24 0.33
N TRP A 135 -11.18 -22.01 0.73
CA TRP A 135 -12.56 -21.66 1.08
C TRP A 135 -13.51 -21.85 -0.09
N LEU A 136 -13.17 -21.36 -1.28
CA LEU A 136 -14.01 -21.50 -2.47
C LEU A 136 -14.23 -22.99 -2.83
N LYS A 137 -13.19 -23.83 -2.66
CA LYS A 137 -13.32 -25.29 -2.85
C LYS A 137 -14.26 -25.92 -1.81
N TRP A 138 -14.13 -25.51 -0.54
CA TRP A 138 -14.98 -26.02 0.53
C TRP A 138 -16.43 -25.54 0.41
N GLN A 139 -16.64 -24.28 0.02
CA GLN A 139 -17.97 -23.73 -0.27
C GLN A 139 -18.64 -24.47 -1.43
N GLY A 140 -17.88 -24.81 -2.48
CA GLY A 140 -18.35 -25.67 -3.58
C GLY A 140 -18.79 -27.06 -3.11
N ALA A 141 -18.01 -27.69 -2.22
CA ALA A 141 -18.34 -29.00 -1.65
C ALA A 141 -19.57 -28.97 -0.73
N CYS A 142 -19.71 -27.92 0.09
CA CYS A 142 -20.88 -27.72 0.93
C CYS A 142 -22.14 -27.41 0.12
N LEU A 143 -22.05 -26.56 -0.91
CA LEU A 143 -23.17 -26.28 -1.81
C LEU A 143 -23.60 -27.54 -2.59
N ALA A 144 -22.65 -28.39 -2.99
CA ALA A 144 -22.95 -29.69 -3.61
C ALA A 144 -23.67 -30.65 -2.66
N SER A 145 -23.38 -30.57 -1.36
CA SER A 145 -24.00 -31.42 -0.32
C SER A 145 -25.39 -30.92 0.14
N VAL A 146 -25.76 -29.68 -0.20
CA VAL A 146 -27.04 -29.04 0.19
C VAL A 146 -28.04 -28.99 -0.99
N LYS A 147 -27.77 -29.68 -2.11
CA LYS A 147 -28.72 -29.76 -3.23
C LYS A 147 -30.03 -30.38 -2.72
N PRO A 148 -31.18 -29.67 -2.79
CA PRO A 148 -32.43 -30.21 -2.30
C PRO A 148 -32.80 -31.41 -3.19
N ARG A 149 -32.99 -32.58 -2.56
CA ARG A 149 -33.63 -33.73 -3.19
C ARG A 149 -35.11 -33.39 -3.36
N VAL A 150 -35.42 -32.59 -4.38
CA VAL A 150 -36.80 -32.41 -4.85
C VAL A 150 -37.18 -33.75 -5.47
N GLN A 151 -37.92 -34.56 -4.73
CA GLN A 151 -38.64 -35.70 -5.29
C GLN A 151 -39.68 -35.11 -6.25
N THR A 152 -39.50 -35.33 -7.55
CA THR A 152 -40.55 -35.15 -8.55
C THR A 152 -41.59 -36.26 -8.36
N THR A 153 -42.42 -36.12 -7.33
CA THR A 153 -43.66 -36.88 -7.22
C THR A 153 -44.74 -36.17 -8.03
N GLU A 154 -44.99 -36.68 -9.23
CA GLU A 154 -46.36 -36.99 -9.68
C GLU A 154 -47.34 -35.82 -9.87
N LEU A 155 -46.90 -34.67 -10.39
CA LEU A 155 -47.80 -33.62 -10.91
C LEU A 155 -47.57 -33.25 -12.39
N GLU A 156 -46.68 -33.94 -13.11
CA GLU A 156 -46.46 -33.76 -14.56
C GLU A 156 -47.18 -34.81 -15.44
N LYS A 157 -48.39 -35.25 -15.05
CA LYS A 157 -49.23 -36.14 -15.88
C LYS A 157 -50.63 -35.62 -16.20
N LYS A 158 -50.89 -34.31 -16.08
CA LYS A 158 -52.23 -33.74 -16.39
C LYS A 158 -52.27 -32.53 -17.30
N ILE A 159 -51.18 -32.22 -18.01
CA ILE A 159 -51.21 -31.23 -19.08
C ILE A 159 -50.34 -31.73 -20.24
N ILE A 160 -50.79 -32.77 -20.94
CA ILE A 160 -50.70 -32.97 -22.40
C ILE A 160 -51.94 -33.79 -22.79
#